data_AF-L1LA95-F1
#
_entry.id   AF-L1LA95-F1
#
_cell.length_a   1.000
_cell.length_b   1.000
_cell.length_c   1.000
_cell.angle_alpha   90.00
_cell.angle_beta   90.00
_cell.angle_gamma   90.00
#
_symmetry.space_group_name_H-M   'P 1'
#
loop_
_entity.id
_entity.type
_entity.pdbx_description
1 polymer ?
#
loop_
_entity_poly.entity_id
_entity_poly.type
_entity_poly.pdbx_seq_one_letter_code
_entity_poly.pdbx_strand_id
1 'polypeptide(L)'
;MSRYVLVYNRDDGTKYVRIATRKRIARNYFCRIDEFIKRGTDFEYTKIERIPVTLGLPIEANNNDITVNFIPDERYPERFNKEYTVKDEMKDYLVIGTVMYGDMILDEKTDGLINRTVTWEGGAGRPKIVVSSRYQDGMETDIKYAFIDGNLDKFYIWDARKRLMNLYE
;
A
#
# COMPACT_ATOMS: atom_id res chain seq x y z
N MET A 1 -5.53 18.95 -20.08
CA MET A 1 -5.50 17.53 -19.70
C MET A 1 -4.06 17.08 -19.82
N SER A 2 -3.51 16.45 -18.79
CA SER A 2 -2.13 15.96 -18.81
C SER A 2 -2.15 14.43 -18.77
N ARG A 3 -1.29 13.80 -19.56
CA ARG A 3 -1.10 12.34 -19.57
C ARG A 3 0.39 12.06 -19.41
N TYR A 4 0.70 11.18 -18.47
CA TYR A 4 2.04 10.74 -18.14
C TYR A 4 2.12 9.25 -18.38
N VAL A 5 3.16 8.82 -19.07
CA VAL A 5 3.42 7.41 -19.36
C VAL A 5 4.79 7.09 -18.78
N LEU A 6 4.79 6.19 -17.79
CA LEU A 6 6.01 5.57 -17.27
C LEU A 6 6.15 4.21 -17.93
N VAL A 7 7.33 3.94 -18.48
CA VAL A 7 7.71 2.63 -19.01
C VAL A 7 8.95 2.18 -18.25
N TYR A 8 8.87 1.01 -17.62
CA TYR A 8 9.95 0.43 -16.85
C TYR A 8 10.22 -0.99 -17.35
N ASN A 9 11.44 -1.24 -17.80
CA ASN A 9 11.89 -2.59 -18.18
C ASN A 9 12.56 -3.21 -16.95
N ARG A 10 12.09 -4.38 -16.54
CA ARG A 10 12.66 -5.16 -15.43
C ARG A 10 13.79 -6.05 -15.92
N ASP A 11 14.57 -6.55 -14.96
CA ASP A 11 15.73 -7.40 -15.23
C ASP A 11 15.36 -8.74 -15.88
N ASP A 12 14.15 -9.24 -15.65
CA ASP A 12 13.58 -10.45 -16.26
C ASP A 12 13.08 -10.23 -17.71
N GLY A 13 13.21 -9.01 -18.25
CA GLY A 13 12.73 -8.61 -19.56
C GLY A 13 11.25 -8.22 -19.59
N THR A 14 10.54 -8.30 -18.46
CA THR A 14 9.15 -7.85 -18.35
C THR A 14 9.05 -6.34 -18.47
N LYS A 15 8.07 -5.86 -19.25
CA LYS A 15 7.78 -4.44 -19.40
C LYS A 15 6.58 -4.04 -18.56
N TYR A 16 6.78 -3.11 -17.63
CA TYR A 16 5.73 -2.46 -16.87
C TYR A 16 5.41 -1.10 -17.49
N VAL A 17 4.13 -0.79 -17.65
CA VAL A 17 3.64 0.48 -18.18
C VAL A 17 2.58 1.05 -17.25
N ARG A 18 2.78 2.29 -16.77
CA ARG A 18 1.80 3.04 -15.97
C ARG A 18 1.38 4.29 -16.73
N ILE A 19 0.09 4.41 -16.98
CA ILE A 19 -0.52 5.57 -17.64
C ILE A 19 -1.32 6.35 -16.62
N ALA A 20 -0.82 7.53 -16.25
CA ALA A 20 -1.54 8.45 -15.36
C ALA A 20 -2.15 9.59 -16.18
N THR A 21 -3.48 9.69 -16.17
CA THR A 21 -4.22 10.78 -16.81
C THR A 21 -4.80 11.69 -15.73
N ARG A 22 -4.45 12.99 -15.76
CA ARG A 22 -4.97 14.01 -14.85
C ARG A 22 -5.73 15.09 -15.64
N LYS A 23 -6.99 15.28 -15.30
CA LYS A 23 -7.84 16.34 -15.86
C LYS A 23 -8.29 17.29 -14.75
N ARG A 24 -8.30 18.58 -15.05
CA ARG A 24 -8.90 19.61 -14.18
C ARG A 24 -10.29 19.90 -14.72
N ILE A 25 -11.30 19.77 -13.87
CA ILE A 25 -12.68 20.14 -14.16
C ILE A 25 -13.10 21.16 -13.10
N ALA A 26 -13.33 22.40 -13.54
CA ALA A 26 -13.49 23.56 -12.65
C ALA A 26 -12.33 23.68 -11.63
N ARG A 27 -12.63 23.55 -10.33
CA ARG A 27 -11.66 23.64 -9.23
C ARG A 27 -11.12 22.29 -8.77
N ASN A 28 -11.59 21.18 -9.35
CA ASN A 28 -11.23 19.83 -8.91
C ASN A 28 -10.27 19.15 -9.91
N TYR A 29 -9.40 18.30 -9.37
CA TYR A 29 -8.55 17.40 -10.14
C TYR A 29 -9.13 15.99 -10.10
N PHE A 30 -9.23 15.37 -11.27
CA PHE A 30 -9.57 13.97 -11.43
C PHE A 30 -8.36 13.27 -12.01
N CYS A 31 -7.89 12.22 -11.34
CA CYS A 31 -6.83 11.37 -11.87
C CYS A 31 -7.38 9.98 -12.14
N ARG A 32 -6.77 9.30 -13.10
CA ARG A 32 -6.96 7.89 -13.38
C ARG A 32 -5.60 7.30 -13.71
N ILE A 33 -5.28 6.18 -13.09
CA ILE A 33 -4.04 5.43 -13.31
C ILE A 33 -4.44 4.06 -13.81
N ASP A 34 -3.94 3.71 -15.00
CA ASP A 34 -4.06 2.38 -15.57
C ASP A 34 -2.66 1.77 -15.63
N GLU A 35 -2.50 0.56 -15.12
CA GLU A 35 -1.24 -0.18 -15.10
C GLU A 35 -1.33 -1.40 -16.00
N PHE A 36 -0.24 -1.69 -16.71
CA PHE A 36 -0.14 -2.78 -17.66
C PHE A 36 1.21 -3.47 -17.54
N ILE A 37 1.23 -4.74 -17.89
CA ILE A 37 2.42 -5.59 -17.94
C ILE A 37 2.50 -6.31 -19.29
N LYS A 38 3.71 -6.51 -19.80
CA LYS A 38 3.98 -7.36 -20.96
C LYS A 38 5.21 -8.21 -20.66
N ARG A 39 5.02 -9.51 -20.48
CA ARG A 39 6.10 -10.48 -20.30
C ARG A 39 6.75 -10.80 -21.65
N GLY A 40 7.92 -11.44 -21.64
CA GLY A 40 8.64 -11.80 -22.87
C GLY A 40 7.84 -12.70 -23.83
N THR A 41 6.92 -13.50 -23.31
CA THR A 41 6.04 -14.39 -24.08
C THR A 41 4.72 -13.75 -24.51
N ASP A 42 4.40 -12.57 -23.97
CA ASP A 42 3.09 -11.94 -24.22
C ASP A 42 3.13 -11.20 -25.57
N PHE A 43 2.13 -11.42 -26.42
CA PHE A 43 2.00 -10.66 -27.67
C PHE A 43 1.52 -9.23 -27.41
N GLU A 44 0.72 -9.03 -26.36
CA GLU A 44 0.05 -7.77 -26.03
C GLU A 44 0.31 -7.35 -24.58
N TYR A 45 0.01 -6.10 -24.26
CA TYR A 45 0.01 -5.62 -22.88
C TYR A 45 -1.26 -6.08 -22.18
N THR A 46 -1.12 -6.67 -21.00
CA THR A 46 -2.24 -7.07 -20.15
C THR A 46 -2.41 -6.05 -19.04
N LYS A 47 -3.65 -5.64 -18.74
CA LYS A 47 -3.93 -4.75 -17.62
C LYS A 47 -3.65 -5.48 -16.30
N ILE A 48 -3.01 -4.79 -15.35
CA ILE A 48 -2.75 -5.34 -14.03
C ILE A 48 -4.03 -5.32 -13.19
N GLU A 49 -4.41 -6.47 -12.68
CA GLU A 49 -5.51 -6.67 -11.73
C GLU A 49 -4.97 -7.46 -10.54
N ARG A 50 -5.03 -6.87 -9.35
CA ARG A 50 -4.43 -7.43 -8.13
C ARG A 50 -5.50 -8.10 -7.28
N ILE A 51 -5.14 -9.23 -6.69
CA ILE A 51 -5.96 -9.95 -5.72
C ILE A 51 -5.65 -9.37 -4.33
N PRO A 52 -6.67 -8.87 -3.60
CA PRO A 52 -6.48 -8.39 -2.24
C PRO A 52 -6.21 -9.56 -1.29
N VAL A 53 -5.18 -9.43 -0.45
CA VAL A 53 -4.86 -10.38 0.62
C VAL A 53 -5.10 -9.76 2.00
N THR A 54 -5.33 -10.60 2.99
CA THR A 54 -5.51 -10.18 4.39
C THR A 54 -4.17 -10.22 5.12
N LEU A 55 -3.85 -9.14 5.83
CA LEU A 55 -2.65 -9.01 6.66
C LEU A 55 -3.04 -9.06 8.15
N GLY A 56 -2.51 -10.03 8.90
CA GLY A 56 -2.79 -10.20 10.33
C GLY A 56 -1.65 -9.72 11.25
N LEU A 57 -1.82 -8.58 11.91
CA LEU A 57 -0.82 -8.04 12.84
C LEU A 57 -1.01 -8.55 14.28
N PRO A 58 0.07 -8.65 15.08
CA PRO A 58 1.49 -8.46 14.74
C PRO A 58 2.20 -9.76 14.32
N ILE A 59 1.45 -10.86 14.23
CA ILE A 59 1.97 -12.23 14.09
C ILE A 59 2.43 -12.57 12.67
N GLU A 60 2.02 -11.80 11.65
CA GLU A 60 2.45 -12.06 10.28
C GLU A 60 3.99 -12.07 10.18
N ALA A 61 4.49 -13.09 9.49
CA ALA A 61 5.91 -13.30 9.22
C ALA A 61 6.17 -13.29 7.70
N ASN A 62 7.45 -13.27 7.33
CA ASN A 62 7.84 -13.45 5.93
C ASN A 62 7.24 -14.75 5.38
N ASN A 63 6.49 -14.66 4.28
CA ASN A 63 5.87 -15.80 3.62
C ASN A 63 6.06 -15.68 2.10
N ASN A 64 5.29 -16.41 1.28
CA ASN A 64 5.43 -16.36 -0.18
C ASN A 64 4.94 -15.04 -0.80
N ASP A 65 4.10 -14.29 -0.09
CA ASP A 65 3.37 -13.13 -0.60
C ASP A 65 3.81 -11.81 0.06
N ILE A 66 4.16 -11.87 1.35
CA ILE A 66 4.46 -10.73 2.21
C ILE A 66 5.93 -10.74 2.65
N THR A 67 6.56 -9.56 2.55
CA THR A 67 7.84 -9.24 3.15
C THR A 67 7.64 -8.38 4.40
N VAL A 68 8.32 -8.75 5.48
CA VAL A 68 8.40 -8.04 6.76
C VAL A 68 9.81 -7.49 6.92
N ASN A 69 9.94 -6.18 6.78
CA ASN A 69 11.18 -5.44 7.00
C ASN A 69 11.24 -4.95 8.44
N PHE A 70 12.42 -5.05 9.07
CA PHE A 70 12.66 -4.51 10.42
C PHE A 70 13.39 -3.18 10.30
N ILE A 71 12.71 -2.10 10.68
CA ILE A 71 13.23 -0.73 10.61
C ILE A 71 13.60 -0.31 12.04
N PRO A 72 14.86 0.10 12.31
CA PRO A 72 15.23 0.63 13.63
C PRO A 72 14.35 1.81 14.04
N ASP A 73 13.87 1.83 15.28
CA ASP A 73 13.17 3.00 15.82
C ASP A 73 14.18 4.13 16.06
N GLU A 74 13.98 5.26 15.38
CA GLU A 74 14.87 6.43 15.47
C GLU A 74 15.04 6.96 16.90
N ARG A 75 14.03 6.80 17.75
CA ARG A 75 14.07 7.26 19.15
C ARG A 75 14.66 6.23 20.10
N TYR A 76 14.51 4.95 19.76
CA TYR A 76 14.88 3.81 20.60
C TYR A 76 15.54 2.73 19.72
N PRO A 77 16.82 2.88 19.34
CA PRO A 77 17.49 2.01 18.37
C PRO A 77 17.51 0.52 18.73
N GLU A 78 17.30 0.19 20.01
CA GLU A 78 17.13 -1.19 20.48
C GLU A 78 15.78 -1.83 20.11
N ARG A 79 14.83 -1.02 19.60
CA ARG A 79 13.52 -1.44 19.12
C ARG A 79 13.47 -1.41 17.60
N PHE A 80 12.69 -2.33 17.06
CA PHE A 80 12.44 -2.41 15.63
C PHE A 80 10.95 -2.23 15.35
N ASN A 81 10.64 -1.33 14.44
CA ASN A 81 9.35 -1.26 13.78
C ASN A 81 9.30 -2.34 12.70
N LYS A 82 8.11 -2.88 12.43
CA LYS A 82 7.89 -3.82 11.33
C LYS A 82 7.17 -3.13 10.20
N GLU A 83 7.72 -3.18 9.00
CA GLU A 83 7.06 -2.74 7.78
C GLU A 83 6.66 -3.96 6.95
N TYR A 84 5.39 -4.02 6.59
CA TYR A 84 4.77 -5.10 5.83
C TYR A 84 4.48 -4.60 4.42
N THR A 85 4.98 -5.33 3.43
CA THR A 85 4.77 -5.05 2.01
C THR A 85 4.53 -6.34 1.25
N VAL A 86 3.85 -6.26 0.11
CA VAL A 86 3.84 -7.37 -0.85
C VAL A 86 5.24 -7.51 -1.45
N LYS A 87 5.71 -8.74 -1.58
CA LYS A 87 6.98 -9.09 -2.23
C LYS A 87 7.08 -8.50 -3.63
N ASP A 88 8.29 -8.09 -4.05
CA ASP A 88 8.49 -7.37 -5.31
C ASP A 88 8.00 -8.18 -6.52
N GLU A 89 8.26 -9.48 -6.53
CA GLU A 89 7.80 -10.42 -7.56
C GLU A 89 6.27 -10.63 -7.56
N MET A 90 5.60 -10.33 -6.44
CA MET A 90 4.16 -10.49 -6.27
C MET A 90 3.38 -9.18 -6.46
N LYS A 91 4.05 -8.03 -6.57
CA LYS A 91 3.40 -6.69 -6.65
C LYS A 91 2.47 -6.48 -7.84
N ASP A 92 2.57 -7.28 -8.89
CA ASP A 92 1.62 -7.23 -10.01
C ASP A 92 0.39 -8.11 -9.82
N TYR A 93 0.44 -9.05 -8.87
CA TYR A 93 -0.61 -10.04 -8.65
C TYR A 93 -1.37 -9.81 -7.36
N LEU A 94 -0.71 -9.30 -6.33
CA LEU A 94 -1.26 -9.16 -4.99
C LEU A 94 -1.19 -7.73 -4.48
N VAL A 95 -2.10 -7.39 -3.56
CA VAL A 95 -2.07 -6.16 -2.78
C VAL A 95 -2.58 -6.45 -1.38
N ILE A 96 -2.02 -5.81 -0.35
CA ILE A 96 -2.58 -5.90 1.01
C ILE A 96 -3.94 -5.19 0.99
N GLY A 97 -5.03 -5.96 1.05
CA GLY A 97 -6.39 -5.46 0.99
C GLY A 97 -6.95 -5.17 2.36
N THR A 98 -7.01 -6.18 3.22
CA THR A 98 -7.53 -6.06 4.58
C THR A 98 -6.38 -6.06 5.59
N VAL A 99 -6.39 -5.11 6.52
CA VAL A 99 -5.42 -5.01 7.61
C VAL A 99 -6.13 -5.29 8.92
N MET A 100 -5.71 -6.34 9.63
CA MET A 100 -6.28 -6.76 10.90
C MET A 100 -5.26 -6.68 12.04
N TYR A 101 -5.74 -6.45 13.26
CA TYR A 101 -4.97 -6.62 14.48
C TYR A 101 -5.78 -7.48 15.47
N GLY A 102 -5.36 -8.72 15.67
CA GLY A 102 -6.23 -9.74 16.27
C GLY A 102 -7.53 -9.86 15.46
N ASP A 103 -8.67 -9.72 16.14
CA ASP A 103 -10.00 -9.77 15.52
C ASP A 103 -10.52 -8.42 15.01
N MET A 104 -9.73 -7.34 15.14
CA MET A 104 -10.13 -5.99 14.73
C MET A 104 -9.70 -5.69 13.30
N ILE A 105 -10.66 -5.31 12.45
CA ILE A 105 -10.38 -4.75 11.12
C ILE A 105 -9.99 -3.28 11.29
N LEU A 106 -8.80 -2.93 10.82
CA LEU A 106 -8.29 -1.54 10.83
C LEU A 106 -8.61 -0.84 9.51
N ASP A 107 -8.40 -1.53 8.39
CA ASP A 107 -8.69 -1.00 7.05
C ASP A 107 -9.05 -2.15 6.09
N GLU A 108 -10.11 -1.98 5.30
CA GLU A 108 -10.59 -2.97 4.32
C GLU A 108 -10.88 -2.34 2.95
N LYS A 109 -10.45 -1.09 2.72
CA LYS A 109 -10.75 -0.39 1.46
C LYS A 109 -9.87 -0.89 0.32
N THR A 110 -10.46 -1.65 -0.61
CA THR A 110 -9.76 -2.27 -1.74
C THR A 110 -10.07 -1.66 -3.12
N ASP A 111 -11.15 -0.88 -3.24
CA ASP A 111 -11.56 -0.32 -4.53
C ASP A 111 -10.47 0.60 -5.12
N GLY A 112 -10.00 0.23 -6.31
CA GLY A 112 -8.91 0.90 -7.01
C GLY A 112 -7.56 0.86 -6.29
N LEU A 113 -7.33 -0.05 -5.33
CA LEU A 113 -6.07 -0.11 -4.58
C LEU A 113 -4.92 -0.59 -5.48
N ILE A 114 -3.87 0.23 -5.59
CA ILE A 114 -2.65 -0.07 -6.35
C ILE A 114 -1.59 -0.71 -5.46
N ASN A 115 -1.37 -0.11 -4.29
CA ASN A 115 -0.36 -0.54 -3.34
C ASN A 115 -0.80 -0.15 -1.93
N ARG A 116 -0.44 -0.97 -0.95
CA ARG A 116 -0.56 -0.69 0.47
C ARG A 116 0.69 -1.17 1.20
N THR A 117 1.26 -0.30 2.02
CA THR A 117 2.31 -0.61 2.99
C THR A 117 1.72 -0.42 4.39
N VAL A 118 2.10 -1.30 5.31
CA VAL A 118 1.65 -1.21 6.71
C VAL A 118 2.86 -1.19 7.62
N THR A 119 2.93 -0.21 8.52
CA THR A 119 4.00 -0.12 9.53
C THR A 119 3.43 -0.34 10.92
N TRP A 120 4.02 -1.22 11.70
CA TRP A 120 3.70 -1.49 13.09
C TRP A 120 4.84 -1.04 14.00
N GLU A 121 4.54 -0.15 14.94
CA GLU A 121 5.48 0.52 15.83
C GLU A 121 5.05 0.39 17.31
N GLY A 122 5.96 0.67 18.24
CA GLY A 122 5.65 0.78 19.67
C GLY A 122 5.49 -0.55 20.43
N GLY A 123 5.54 -1.68 19.72
CA GLY A 123 5.45 -3.03 20.29
C GLY A 123 4.06 -3.39 20.82
N ALA A 124 3.95 -4.55 21.48
CA ALA A 124 2.66 -5.08 21.93
C ALA A 124 1.98 -4.24 23.02
N GLY A 125 2.74 -3.52 23.85
CA GLY A 125 2.17 -2.73 24.95
C GLY A 125 1.53 -1.41 24.53
N ARG A 126 1.97 -0.80 23.42
CA ARG A 126 1.43 0.47 22.89
C ARG A 126 1.49 0.48 21.36
N PRO A 127 0.76 -0.42 20.68
CA PRO A 127 0.89 -0.59 19.24
C PRO A 127 0.37 0.67 18.52
N LYS A 128 1.17 1.13 17.57
CA LYS A 128 0.78 2.13 16.59
C LYS A 128 0.89 1.53 15.21
N ILE A 129 -0.11 1.76 14.38
CA ILE A 129 -0.19 1.17 13.05
C ILE A 129 -0.37 2.30 12.05
N VAL A 130 0.45 2.32 11.01
CA VAL A 130 0.34 3.26 9.90
C VAL A 130 -0.01 2.46 8.65
N VAL A 131 -1.13 2.80 8.01
CA VAL A 131 -1.56 2.21 6.75
C VAL A 131 -1.41 3.27 5.66
N SER A 132 -0.44 3.06 4.77
CA SER A 132 -0.15 3.91 3.63
C SER A 132 -0.66 3.25 2.36
N SER A 133 -1.64 3.85 1.68
CA SER A 133 -2.30 3.30 0.49
C SER A 133 -2.23 4.24 -0.71
N ARG A 134 -2.11 3.66 -1.91
CA ARG A 134 -2.16 4.36 -3.20
C ARG A 134 -3.30 3.80 -4.05
N TYR A 135 -4.07 4.68 -4.69
CA TYR A 135 -5.26 4.29 -5.46
C TYR A 135 -5.21 4.73 -6.93
N GLN A 136 -5.99 4.06 -7.77
CA GLN A 136 -6.14 4.32 -9.20
C GLN A 136 -6.70 5.71 -9.51
N ASP A 137 -7.42 6.33 -8.58
CA ASP A 137 -7.91 7.71 -8.69
C ASP A 137 -6.80 8.76 -8.45
N GLY A 138 -5.56 8.31 -8.23
CA GLY A 138 -4.41 9.15 -7.97
C GLY A 138 -4.28 9.61 -6.52
N MET A 139 -5.12 9.13 -5.60
CA MET A 139 -5.03 9.48 -4.18
C MET A 139 -4.00 8.62 -3.46
N GLU A 140 -3.26 9.24 -2.55
CA GLU A 140 -2.53 8.58 -1.48
C GLU A 140 -3.21 8.88 -0.16
N THR A 141 -3.27 7.87 0.71
CA THR A 141 -3.75 8.03 2.08
C THR A 141 -2.77 7.45 3.07
N ASP A 142 -2.45 8.20 4.11
CA ASP A 142 -1.72 7.72 5.28
C ASP A 142 -2.66 7.80 6.48
N ILE A 143 -3.14 6.65 6.96
CA ILE A 143 -4.02 6.56 8.11
C ILE A 143 -3.23 5.97 9.27
N LYS A 144 -3.26 6.65 10.41
CA LYS A 144 -2.51 6.24 11.58
C LYS A 144 -3.48 5.87 12.70
N TYR A 145 -3.30 4.67 13.22
CA TYR A 145 -4.09 4.06 14.29
C TYR A 145 -3.26 4.01 15.57
N ALA A 146 -3.92 4.33 16.68
CA ALA A 146 -3.34 4.21 18.01
C ALA A 146 -4.27 3.37 18.87
N PHE A 147 -3.68 2.54 19.73
CA PHE A 147 -4.41 1.68 20.64
C PHE A 147 -4.66 2.38 21.97
N ILE A 148 -5.89 2.28 22.48
CA ILE A 148 -6.25 2.71 23.84
C ILE A 148 -6.53 1.45 24.65
N ASP A 149 -5.69 1.23 25.66
CA ASP A 149 -5.85 0.18 26.67
C ASP A 149 -6.94 0.61 27.67
N GLY A 150 -7.85 -0.30 28.02
CA GLY A 150 -8.89 -0.09 29.02
C GLY A 150 -10.14 -0.95 28.82
N ASN A 151 -11.32 -0.46 29.23
CA ASN A 151 -12.56 -1.24 29.20
C ASN A 151 -13.04 -1.63 27.77
N LEU A 152 -12.49 -1.02 26.73
CA LEU A 152 -12.89 -1.23 25.34
C LEU A 152 -11.64 -1.22 24.46
N ASP A 153 -10.68 -2.09 24.76
CA ASP A 153 -9.46 -2.33 23.96
C ASP A 153 -9.75 -2.17 22.46
N LYS A 154 -9.33 -1.03 21.91
CA LYS A 154 -9.66 -0.65 20.53
C LYS A 154 -8.62 0.27 19.93
N PHE A 155 -8.55 0.21 18.61
CA PHE A 155 -7.87 1.22 17.81
C PHE A 155 -8.80 2.39 17.50
N TYR A 156 -8.22 3.58 17.43
CA TYR A 156 -8.84 4.75 16.85
C TYR A 156 -7.89 5.42 15.87
N ILE A 157 -8.45 6.16 14.91
CA ILE A 157 -7.67 6.96 13.97
C ILE A 157 -7.18 8.21 14.69
N TRP A 158 -5.86 8.37 14.83
CA TRP A 158 -5.26 9.55 15.47
C TRP A 158 -4.78 10.60 14.47
N ASP A 159 -4.46 10.19 13.24
CA ASP A 159 -4.11 11.07 12.12
C ASP A 159 -4.55 10.41 10.82
N ALA A 160 -5.06 11.21 9.89
CA ALA A 160 -5.43 10.75 8.55
C ALA A 160 -5.07 11.82 7.54
N ARG A 161 -4.19 11.49 6.61
CA ARG A 161 -3.75 12.40 5.55
C ARG A 161 -4.19 11.84 4.22
N LYS A 162 -4.66 12.74 3.36
CA LYS A 162 -5.01 12.42 1.98
C LYS A 162 -4.36 13.45 1.07
N ARG A 163 -3.67 12.98 0.03
CA ARG A 163 -3.01 13.84 -0.96
C ARG A 163 -3.11 13.25 -2.35
N LEU A 164 -2.96 14.08 -3.37
CA LEU A 164 -2.83 13.61 -4.74
C LEU A 164 -1.38 13.15 -4.97
N MET A 165 -1.21 12.00 -5.61
CA MET A 165 0.11 11.47 -5.99
C MET A 165 0.89 12.47 -6.83
N ASN A 166 2.19 12.51 -6.60
CA ASN A 166 3.11 13.10 -7.55
C ASN A 166 3.21 12.16 -8.76
N LEU A 167 2.96 12.65 -9.97
CA LEU A 167 2.90 11.78 -11.16
C LEU A 167 4.29 11.42 -11.73
N TYR A 168 5.33 12.08 -11.23
CA TYR A 168 6.71 11.92 -11.66
C TYR A 168 7.52 10.91 -10.82
N GLU A 169 6.92 10.39 -9.74
CA GLU A 169 7.48 9.35 -8.85
C GLU A 169 6.87 7.99 -9.17
#